data_AF-A0A1B6MM12-F1
#
_entry.id   AF-A0A1B6MM12-F1
#
_cell.length_a   1.000
_cell.length_b   1.000
_cell.length_c   1.000
_cell.angle_alpha   90.00
_cell.angle_beta   90.00
_cell.angle_gamma   90.00
#
_symmetry.space_group_name_H-M   'P 1'
#
loop_
_entity.id
_entity.type
_entity.pdbx_description
1 polymer ?
#
loop_
_entity_poly.entity_id
_entity_poly.type
_entity_poly.pdbx_seq_one_letter_code
_entity_poly.pdbx_strand_id
1 'polypeptide(L)'
;EIEPNCSIATKGALKSLSWVLKGITNIMSVESAVVHPTLEYKGIIDCVAIFRKTPVLIDWKLSSKRKKTLKETYDAPVQISAYLGALNHDPNYKWRVNHGIVVVAYTSGEPCDVFLLSPEHCKMFWRYWLRRLNKFKNTNRLHTIHDIDEDDLEVN
;
A
#
# COMPACT_ATOMS: atom_id res chain seq x y z
N GLU A 1 -25.87 1.56 -8.76
CA GLU A 1 -25.79 1.01 -10.13
C GLU A 1 -24.35 1.10 -10.61
N ILE A 2 -23.86 0.12 -11.36
CA ILE A 2 -22.48 0.14 -11.89
C ILE A 2 -22.53 0.84 -13.25
N GLU A 3 -21.73 1.89 -13.42
CA GLU A 3 -21.68 2.71 -14.64
C GLU A 3 -21.49 1.86 -15.92
N PRO A 4 -22.10 2.28 -17.05
CA PRO A 4 -22.17 1.50 -18.29
C PRO A 4 -20.80 1.17 -18.93
N ASN A 5 -19.72 1.86 -18.56
CA ASN A 5 -18.37 1.65 -19.11
C ASN A 5 -17.43 0.83 -18.21
N CYS A 6 -17.95 0.18 -17.16
CA CYS A 6 -17.13 -0.60 -16.23
C CYS A 6 -16.62 -1.90 -16.88
N SER A 7 -15.29 -2.03 -17.00
CA SER A 7 -14.63 -3.18 -17.62
C SER A 7 -15.04 -4.50 -16.97
N ILE A 8 -14.99 -5.61 -17.72
CA ILE A 8 -15.27 -6.96 -17.18
C ILE A 8 -14.37 -7.26 -15.98
N ALA A 9 -13.10 -6.86 -16.03
CA ALA A 9 -12.15 -7.02 -14.94
C ALA A 9 -12.56 -6.23 -13.69
N THR A 10 -13.04 -4.99 -13.86
CA THR A 10 -13.52 -4.15 -12.75
C THR A 10 -14.79 -4.72 -12.14
N LYS A 11 -15.75 -5.17 -12.96
CA LYS A 11 -16.97 -5.85 -12.47
C LYS A 11 -16.62 -7.12 -11.68
N GLY A 12 -15.66 -7.91 -12.19
CA GLY A 12 -15.12 -9.07 -11.49
C GLY A 12 -14.50 -8.67 -10.14
N ALA A 13 -13.60 -7.70 -10.12
CA ALA A 13 -12.97 -7.24 -8.88
C ALA A 13 -13.99 -6.74 -7.84
N LEU A 14 -15.00 -5.97 -8.25
CA LEU A 14 -16.05 -5.49 -7.34
C LEU A 14 -16.89 -6.65 -6.78
N LYS A 15 -17.22 -7.65 -7.61
CA LYS A 15 -17.87 -8.88 -7.15
C LYS A 15 -16.98 -9.65 -6.16
N SER A 16 -15.68 -9.75 -6.45
CA SER A 16 -14.68 -10.41 -5.60
C SER A 16 -14.64 -9.78 -4.20
N LEU A 17 -14.67 -8.45 -4.13
CA LEU A 17 -14.60 -7.66 -2.90
C LEU A 17 -15.90 -7.62 -2.09
N SER A 18 -17.02 -8.07 -2.66
CA SER A 18 -18.37 -7.86 -2.12
C SER A 18 -18.55 -8.30 -0.65
N TRP A 19 -17.87 -9.36 -0.22
CA TRP A 19 -17.96 -9.84 1.16
C TRP A 19 -17.07 -9.05 2.13
N VAL A 20 -15.90 -8.59 1.69
CA VAL A 20 -14.99 -7.78 2.51
C VAL A 20 -15.57 -6.40 2.76
N LEU A 21 -16.14 -5.77 1.73
CA LEU A 21 -16.74 -4.45 1.83
C LEU A 21 -17.86 -4.39 2.88
N LYS A 22 -18.64 -5.46 3.03
CA LYS A 22 -19.67 -5.58 4.09
C LYS A 22 -19.09 -5.62 5.51
N GLY A 23 -17.83 -6.05 5.66
CA GLY A 23 -17.12 -6.14 6.93
C GLY A 23 -16.35 -4.87 7.30
N ILE A 24 -16.30 -3.88 6.40
CA ILE A 24 -15.63 -2.60 6.59
C ILE A 24 -16.63 -1.58 7.11
N THR A 25 -16.23 -0.88 8.17
CA THR A 25 -17.01 0.16 8.85
C THR A 25 -16.07 1.29 9.26
N ASN A 26 -16.62 2.45 9.60
CA ASN A 26 -15.87 3.60 10.13
C ASN A 26 -14.57 3.90 9.36
N ILE A 27 -14.73 4.34 8.11
CA ILE A 27 -13.62 4.73 7.24
C ILE A 27 -12.98 6.00 7.84
N MET A 28 -11.72 5.89 8.24
CA MET A 28 -10.95 6.97 8.87
C MET A 28 -10.20 7.81 7.84
N SER A 29 -9.71 7.18 6.77
CA SER A 29 -9.04 7.86 5.65
C SER A 29 -9.07 7.02 4.38
N VAL A 30 -9.07 7.69 3.22
CA VAL A 30 -8.97 7.08 1.88
C VAL A 30 -7.98 7.92 1.07
N GLU A 31 -7.09 7.28 0.31
CA GLU A 31 -6.08 7.91 -0.55
C GLU A 31 -5.34 9.07 0.14
N SER A 32 -4.81 8.78 1.34
CA SER A 32 -4.34 9.81 2.27
C SER A 32 -2.81 9.88 2.31
N ALA A 33 -2.26 11.09 2.21
CA ALA A 33 -0.83 11.31 2.25
C ALA A 33 -0.29 11.21 3.69
N VAL A 34 0.73 10.38 3.89
CA VAL A 34 1.41 10.19 5.18
C VAL A 34 2.88 10.55 5.06
N VAL A 35 3.45 11.09 6.14
CA VAL A 35 4.88 11.37 6.27
C VAL A 35 5.45 10.74 7.54
N HIS A 36 6.67 10.21 7.46
CA HIS A 36 7.47 9.90 8.63
C HIS A 36 8.58 10.95 8.80
N PRO A 37 8.41 12.01 9.61
CA PRO A 37 9.35 13.12 9.66
C PRO A 37 10.79 12.70 10.01
N THR A 38 10.96 11.83 11.01
CA THR A 38 12.29 11.37 11.46
C THR A 38 13.01 10.46 10.46
N LEU A 39 12.26 9.65 9.70
CA LEU A 39 12.84 8.70 8.73
C LEU A 39 12.82 9.24 7.30
N GLU A 40 12.19 10.40 7.10
CA GLU A 40 12.20 11.20 5.87
C GLU A 40 11.68 10.44 4.64
N TYR A 41 10.56 9.74 4.81
CA TYR A 41 9.81 9.19 3.67
C TYR A 41 8.34 9.56 3.76
N LYS A 42 7.68 9.53 2.61
CA LYS A 42 6.25 9.83 2.44
C LYS A 42 5.58 8.72 1.65
N GLY A 43 4.26 8.64 1.73
CA GLY A 43 3.46 7.69 0.96
C GLY A 43 2.02 8.15 0.86
N ILE A 44 1.25 7.47 0.02
CA ILE A 44 -0.21 7.59 -0.05
C ILE A 44 -0.76 6.23 0.34
N ILE A 45 -1.66 6.20 1.33
CA ILE A 45 -2.29 4.98 1.81
C ILE A 45 -3.65 4.83 1.16
N ASP A 46 -3.99 3.62 0.70
CA ASP A 46 -5.27 3.39 0.04
C ASP A 46 -6.45 3.66 0.99
N CYS A 47 -6.46 3.02 2.17
CA CYS A 47 -7.57 3.13 3.11
C CYS A 47 -7.18 2.76 4.54
N VAL A 48 -7.80 3.43 5.51
CA VAL A 48 -7.78 3.05 6.93
C VAL A 48 -9.21 2.99 7.42
N ALA A 49 -9.62 1.86 7.99
CA ALA A 49 -10.98 1.62 8.43
C ALA A 49 -11.06 0.58 9.56
N ILE A 50 -12.25 0.33 10.09
CA ILE A 50 -12.51 -0.81 10.99
C ILE A 50 -12.97 -2.00 10.15
N PHE A 51 -12.17 -3.07 10.13
CA PHE A 51 -12.55 -4.37 9.59
C PHE A 51 -12.87 -5.33 10.73
N ARG A 52 -14.13 -5.77 10.82
CA ARG A 52 -14.59 -6.72 11.88
C ARG A 52 -14.13 -6.34 13.31
N LYS A 53 -14.38 -5.09 13.72
CA LYS A 53 -14.02 -4.49 15.03
C LYS A 53 -12.54 -4.15 15.23
N THR A 54 -11.67 -4.43 14.25
CA THR A 54 -10.24 -4.10 14.33
C THR A 54 -9.92 -2.92 13.40
N PRO A 55 -9.33 -1.82 13.92
CA PRO A 55 -8.76 -0.77 13.07
C PRO A 55 -7.60 -1.33 12.25
N VAL A 56 -7.66 -1.19 10.93
CA VAL A 56 -6.66 -1.73 9.99
C VAL A 56 -6.31 -0.72 8.91
N LEU A 57 -5.05 -0.74 8.47
CA LEU A 57 -4.64 -0.16 7.20
C LEU A 57 -4.85 -1.20 6.09
N ILE A 58 -5.54 -0.82 5.03
CA ILE A 58 -5.92 -1.71 3.92
C ILE A 58 -5.05 -1.37 2.70
N ASP A 59 -4.48 -2.39 2.07
CA ASP A 59 -3.79 -2.31 0.78
C ASP A 59 -4.54 -3.22 -0.22
N TRP A 60 -5.09 -2.62 -1.28
CA TRP A 60 -5.89 -3.34 -2.27
C TRP A 60 -5.01 -3.82 -3.42
N LYS A 61 -5.02 -5.12 -3.69
CA LYS A 61 -4.32 -5.71 -4.83
C LYS A 61 -5.30 -6.32 -5.81
N LEU A 62 -5.10 -6.04 -7.11
CA LEU A 62 -5.83 -6.70 -8.18
C LEU A 62 -5.03 -7.88 -8.72
N SER A 63 -5.67 -9.02 -8.96
CA SER A 63 -5.01 -10.17 -9.59
C SER A 63 -5.90 -10.97 -10.51
N SER A 64 -5.32 -11.52 -11.57
CA SER A 64 -5.95 -12.56 -12.41
C SER A 64 -5.67 -13.97 -11.90
N LYS A 65 -4.73 -14.14 -10.95
CA LYS A 65 -4.30 -15.43 -10.41
C LYS A 65 -4.55 -15.48 -8.91
N ARG A 66 -5.04 -16.62 -8.42
CA ARG A 66 -5.21 -16.87 -6.98
C ARG A 66 -3.89 -16.71 -6.23
N LYS A 67 -3.97 -16.12 -5.04
CA LYS A 67 -2.88 -15.95 -4.09
C LYS A 67 -3.29 -16.68 -2.82
N LYS A 68 -2.68 -17.82 -2.52
CA LYS A 68 -3.05 -18.67 -1.37
C LYS A 68 -2.29 -18.29 -0.11
N THR A 69 -1.17 -17.59 -0.26
CA THR A 69 -0.27 -17.25 0.84
C THR A 69 0.14 -15.78 0.78
N LEU A 70 0.43 -15.21 1.96
CA LEU A 70 0.93 -13.85 2.08
C LEU A 70 2.21 -13.63 1.25
N LYS A 71 3.07 -14.64 1.14
CA LYS A 71 4.31 -14.59 0.34
C LYS A 71 4.05 -14.27 -1.14
N GLU A 72 2.92 -14.69 -1.68
CA GLU A 72 2.57 -14.47 -3.09
C GLU A 72 2.06 -13.04 -3.37
N THR A 73 1.92 -12.22 -2.32
CA THR A 73 1.60 -10.78 -2.38
C THR A 73 2.85 -9.88 -2.48
N TYR A 74 4.03 -10.50 -2.61
CA TYR A 74 5.33 -9.84 -2.78
C TYR A 74 5.61 -8.81 -1.66
N ASP A 75 5.64 -7.53 -2.01
CA ASP A 75 6.02 -6.45 -1.12
C ASP A 75 4.84 -5.81 -0.38
N ALA A 76 3.59 -6.25 -0.63
CA ALA A 76 2.41 -5.69 0.03
C ALA A 76 2.53 -5.66 1.58
N PRO A 77 3.02 -6.72 2.26
CA PRO A 77 3.24 -6.69 3.71
C PRO A 77 4.24 -5.63 4.16
N VAL A 78 5.27 -5.40 3.35
CA VAL A 78 6.34 -4.43 3.60
C VAL A 78 5.81 -3.02 3.39
N GLN A 79 5.01 -2.82 2.35
CA GLN A 79 4.34 -1.56 2.03
C GLN A 79 3.37 -1.16 3.14
N ILE A 80 2.51 -2.08 3.61
CA ILE A 80 1.65 -1.86 4.78
C ILE A 80 2.47 -1.42 5.99
N SER A 81 3.54 -2.13 6.34
CA SER A 81 4.36 -1.77 7.50
C SER A 81 5.04 -0.40 7.35
N ALA A 82 5.48 -0.04 6.14
CA ALA A 82 6.00 1.29 5.86
C ALA A 82 4.93 2.37 6.09
N TYR A 83 3.72 2.17 5.57
CA TYR A 83 2.63 3.12 5.76
C TYR A 83 2.16 3.24 7.21
N LEU A 84 2.06 2.13 7.95
CA LEU A 84 1.79 2.15 9.39
C LEU A 84 2.87 2.92 10.15
N GLY A 85 4.14 2.76 9.76
CA GLY A 85 5.26 3.51 10.32
C GLY A 85 5.08 5.01 10.11
N ALA A 86 4.79 5.45 8.88
CA ALA A 86 4.57 6.86 8.57
C ALA A 86 3.33 7.41 9.29
N LEU A 87 2.18 6.79 9.09
CA LEU A 87 0.89 7.18 9.68
C LEU A 87 0.98 7.39 11.20
N ASN A 88 1.61 6.47 11.92
CA ASN A 88 1.68 6.55 13.38
C ASN A 88 2.68 7.60 13.93
N HIS A 89 3.56 8.13 13.07
CA HIS A 89 4.53 9.19 13.40
C HIS A 89 4.20 10.52 12.70
N ASP A 90 3.14 10.57 11.92
CA ASP A 90 2.69 11.76 11.23
C ASP A 90 1.86 12.64 12.19
N PRO A 91 2.28 13.89 12.47
CA PRO A 91 1.57 14.77 13.40
C PRO A 91 0.17 15.18 12.94
N ASN A 92 -0.15 15.00 11.65
CA ASN A 92 -1.48 15.28 11.08
C ASN A 92 -2.54 14.27 11.54
N TYR A 93 -2.14 13.09 12.02
CA TYR A 93 -3.05 12.04 12.46
C TYR A 93 -3.03 11.93 13.99
N LYS A 94 -4.20 12.05 14.63
CA LYS A 94 -4.35 11.97 16.11
C LYS A 94 -4.68 10.57 16.63
N TRP A 95 -4.75 9.61 15.73
CA TRP A 95 -5.08 8.21 16.01
C TRP A 95 -3.98 7.31 15.45
N ARG A 96 -3.94 6.07 15.93
CA ARG A 96 -2.93 5.08 15.53
C ARG A 96 -3.57 3.77 15.13
N VAL A 97 -2.94 3.10 14.18
CA VAL A 97 -3.35 1.78 13.70
C VAL A 97 -2.13 0.87 13.72
N ASN A 98 -2.33 -0.36 14.18
CA ASN A 98 -1.24 -1.32 14.40
C ASN A 98 -1.43 -2.63 13.64
N HIS A 99 -2.56 -2.78 12.96
CA HIS A 99 -2.89 -3.94 12.13
C HIS A 99 -2.96 -3.49 10.67
N GLY A 100 -2.66 -4.41 9.75
CA GLY A 100 -2.89 -4.19 8.34
C GLY A 100 -3.60 -5.37 7.69
N ILE A 101 -4.24 -5.13 6.56
CA ILE A 101 -4.79 -6.20 5.72
C ILE A 101 -4.35 -5.99 4.28
N VAL A 102 -3.87 -7.07 3.65
CA VAL A 102 -3.74 -7.13 2.18
C VAL A 102 -5.01 -7.80 1.66
N VAL A 103 -5.74 -7.10 0.79
CA VAL A 103 -6.96 -7.65 0.17
C VAL A 103 -6.69 -7.88 -1.32
N VAL A 104 -6.74 -9.13 -1.76
CA VAL A 104 -6.48 -9.51 -3.16
C VAL A 104 -7.79 -9.75 -3.89
N ALA A 105 -8.25 -8.75 -4.65
CA ALA A 105 -9.42 -8.84 -5.52
C ALA A 105 -9.09 -9.60 -6.82
N TYR A 106 -9.99 -10.49 -7.22
CA TYR A 106 -9.84 -11.30 -8.41
C TYR A 106 -10.69 -10.82 -9.58
N THR A 107 -10.08 -10.64 -10.75
CA THR A 107 -10.78 -10.23 -11.98
C THR A 107 -11.81 -11.26 -12.46
N SER A 108 -11.73 -12.51 -11.99
CA SER A 108 -12.71 -13.57 -12.25
C SER A 108 -14.04 -13.37 -11.51
N GLY A 109 -14.07 -12.51 -10.49
CA GLY A 109 -15.23 -12.37 -9.59
C GLY A 109 -15.36 -13.46 -8.53
N GLU A 110 -14.38 -14.36 -8.44
CA GLU A 110 -14.26 -15.24 -7.29
C GLU A 110 -14.00 -14.46 -5.99
N PRO A 111 -14.43 -14.97 -4.82
CA PRO A 111 -14.24 -14.26 -3.55
C PRO A 111 -12.76 -13.90 -3.31
N CYS A 112 -12.52 -12.65 -2.92
CA CYS A 112 -11.17 -12.16 -2.63
C CYS A 112 -10.55 -12.88 -1.43
N ASP A 113 -9.22 -12.92 -1.38
CA ASP A 113 -8.47 -13.38 -0.22
C ASP A 113 -8.04 -12.18 0.63
N VAL A 114 -8.11 -12.35 1.96
CA VAL A 114 -7.70 -11.32 2.93
C VAL A 114 -6.62 -11.89 3.82
N PHE A 115 -5.46 -11.24 3.82
CA PHE A 115 -4.37 -11.58 4.71
C PHE A 115 -4.29 -10.54 5.82
N LEU A 116 -4.63 -10.94 7.04
CA LEU A 116 -4.52 -10.10 8.23
C LEU A 116 -3.10 -10.13 8.79
N LEU A 117 -2.52 -8.96 8.97
CA LEU A 117 -1.25 -8.76 9.65
C LEU A 117 -1.51 -8.27 11.07
N SER A 118 -1.15 -9.10 12.05
CA SER A 118 -1.11 -8.68 13.45
C SER A 118 0.01 -7.66 13.70
N PRO A 119 0.00 -6.95 14.84
CA PRO A 119 1.05 -6.00 15.17
C PRO A 119 2.45 -6.63 15.17
N GLU A 120 2.57 -7.90 15.56
CA GLU A 120 3.82 -8.66 15.54
C GLU A 120 4.33 -8.88 14.11
N HIS A 121 3.43 -9.27 13.19
CA HIS A 121 3.75 -9.41 11.79
C HIS A 121 4.13 -8.06 11.17
N CYS A 122 3.38 -7.00 11.47
CA CYS A 122 3.69 -5.64 11.01
C CYS A 122 5.07 -5.18 11.52
N LYS A 123 5.42 -5.46 12.78
CA LYS A 123 6.77 -5.16 13.33
C LYS A 123 7.86 -5.97 12.63
N MET A 124 7.61 -7.23 12.30
CA MET A 124 8.56 -8.05 11.54
C MET A 124 8.83 -7.44 10.16
N PHE A 125 7.79 -7.11 9.39
CA PHE A 125 7.93 -6.48 8.07
C PHE A 125 8.47 -5.05 8.15
N TRP A 126 8.19 -4.31 9.23
CA TRP A 126 8.79 -2.99 9.51
C TRP A 126 10.31 -3.07 9.61
N ARG A 127 10.86 -4.06 10.33
CA ARG A 127 12.31 -4.28 10.40
C ARG A 127 12.91 -4.54 9.01
N TYR A 128 12.19 -5.25 8.16
CA TYR A 128 12.62 -5.51 6.79
C TYR A 128 12.53 -4.26 5.90
N TRP A 129 11.47 -3.46 6.03
CA TRP A 129 11.35 -2.14 5.40
C TRP A 129 12.49 -1.21 5.80
N LEU A 130 12.82 -1.11 7.09
CA LEU A 130 13.94 -0.28 7.58
C LEU A 130 15.27 -0.65 6.92
N ARG A 131 15.53 -1.94 6.67
CA ARG A 131 16.72 -2.38 5.93
C ARG A 131 16.70 -1.88 4.48
N ARG A 132 15.54 -1.91 3.82
CA ARG A 132 15.38 -1.37 2.45
C ARG A 132 15.57 0.14 2.41
N LEU A 133 14.98 0.86 3.36
CA LEU A 133 15.14 2.31 3.49
C LEU A 133 16.59 2.69 3.74
N ASN A 134 17.27 1.98 4.65
CA ASN A 134 18.69 2.20 4.91
C ASN A 134 19.54 1.93 3.66
N LYS A 135 19.27 0.84 2.92
CA LYS A 135 19.96 0.58 1.66
C LYS A 135 19.74 1.71 0.65
N PHE A 136 18.50 2.20 0.52
CA PHE A 136 18.17 3.33 -0.34
C PHE A 136 18.96 4.59 0.04
N LYS A 137 18.95 4.99 1.32
CA LYS A 137 19.68 6.17 1.81
C LYS A 137 21.20 6.06 1.61
N ASN A 138 21.76 4.85 1.65
CA ASN A 138 23.18 4.60 1.43
C ASN A 138 23.55 4.35 -0.04
N THR A 139 22.59 4.37 -0.97
CA THR A 139 22.89 4.23 -2.39
C THR A 139 23.19 5.61 -2.97
N ASN A 140 24.45 5.90 -3.29
CA ASN A 140 24.82 7.08 -4.08
C ASN A 140 24.27 6.93 -5.51
N ARG A 141 23.16 7.62 -5.81
CA ARG A 141 22.56 7.71 -7.15
C ARG A 141 22.72 9.09 -7.80
N LEU A 142 23.51 9.97 -7.19
CA LEU A 142 23.91 11.23 -7.80
C LEU A 142 24.85 10.94 -8.96
N HIS A 143 24.30 10.96 -10.17
CA HIS A 143 25.07 11.11 -11.39
C HIS A 143 25.42 12.60 -11.51
N THR A 144 26.61 12.98 -11.07
CA THR A 144 27.14 14.36 -11.18
C THR A 144 27.83 14.60 -12.52
N ILE A 145 27.90 13.57 -13.37
CA ILE A 145 28.41 13.68 -14.73
C ILE A 145 27.21 14.03 -15.60
N HIS A 146 27.22 15.27 -16.08
CA HIS A 146 26.31 15.75 -17.10
C HIS A 146 27.08 15.62 -18.42
N ASP A 147 26.97 14.49 -19.12
CA ASP A 147 27.54 14.29 -20.47
C ASP A 147 26.75 15.12 -21.49
N ILE A 148 26.78 16.45 -21.35
CA ILE A 148 26.17 17.42 -22.25
C ILE A 148 27.23 18.48 -22.51
N ASP A 149 27.63 18.63 -23.78
CA ASP A 149 28.45 19.76 -24.21
C ASP A 149 27.55 20.97 -24.44
N GLU A 150 28.05 22.18 -24.19
CA GLU A 150 27.30 23.42 -24.38
C GLU A 150 26.94 23.61 -25.88
N ASP A 151 27.80 23.12 -26.77
CA ASP A 151 27.58 23.08 -28.22
C ASP A 151 26.38 22.21 -28.64
N ASP A 152 26.03 21.18 -27.86
CA ASP A 152 24.86 20.32 -28.11
C ASP A 152 23.53 21.03 -27.80
N LEU A 153 23.58 22.15 -27.08
CA LEU A 153 22.41 22.93 -26.68
C LEU A 153 22.06 24.04 -27.68
N GLU A 154 23.00 24.43 -28.56
CA GLU A 154 22.82 25.52 -29.51
C GLU A 154 22.20 25.09 -30.85
N VAL A 155 21.90 23.79 -31.05
CA VAL A 155 21.21 23.33 -32.27
C VAL A 155 19.69 23.38 -32.10
N ASN A 156 19.11 24.54 -32.42
CA ASN A 156 17.75 24.70 -32.96
C ASN A 156 17.71 25.86 -33.96
#